data_AF-A0A1W9PRM7-F1
#
_entry.id   AF-A0A1W9PRM7-F1
#
_cell.length_a   1.000
_cell.length_b   1.000
_cell.length_c   1.000
_cell.angle_alpha   90.00
_cell.angle_beta   90.00
_cell.angle_gamma   90.00
#
_symmetry.space_group_name_H-M   'P 1'
#
loop_
_entity.id
_entity.type
_entity.pdbx_description
1 polymer ?
#
loop_
_entity_poly.entity_id
_entity_poly.type
_entity_poly.pdbx_seq_one_letter_code
_entity_poly.pdbx_strand_id
1 'polypeptide(L)'
;MTTELGRLRANRAWPLEGKYRQTGGDEGWEPQPGTTYAYELQELYDLGLATADINERHQIVWDAIQIHIDHGPFMIGGSGDQSMPTVVRNGFMGIPDLVILGPWAPGSPGNLNPEQFWMQEALRLESLGQE
;
A
#
# COMPACT_ATOMS: atom_id res chain seq x y z
N MET A 1 2.13 -29.38 2.34
CA MET A 1 2.79 -28.47 3.30
C MET A 1 2.87 -27.12 2.62
N THR A 2 1.74 -26.44 2.54
CA THR A 2 1.59 -25.13 1.90
C THR A 2 1.59 -24.13 3.04
N THR A 3 2.71 -23.44 3.21
CA THR A 3 2.89 -22.39 4.21
C THR A 3 1.84 -21.30 4.02
N GLU A 4 1.17 -20.93 5.11
CA GLU A 4 0.25 -19.80 5.23
C GLU A 4 0.95 -18.48 4.82
N LEU A 5 1.07 -18.24 3.53
CA LEU A 5 1.40 -16.92 2.99
C LEU A 5 0.15 -16.06 3.17
N GLY A 6 0.10 -15.39 4.32
CA GLY A 6 -0.71 -14.22 4.66
C GLY A 6 -2.08 -14.13 4.00
N ARG A 7 -3.13 -14.53 4.75
CA ARG A 7 -4.54 -14.31 4.39
C ARG A 7 -4.71 -12.94 3.72
N LEU A 8 -5.04 -12.94 2.42
CA LEU A 8 -5.27 -11.72 1.65
C LEU A 8 -6.27 -10.83 2.40
N ARG A 9 -5.96 -9.52 2.45
CA ARG A 9 -6.84 -8.52 3.03
C ARG A 9 -8.12 -8.43 2.19
N ALA A 10 -9.25 -8.21 2.84
CA ALA A 10 -10.56 -8.05 2.22
C ALA A 10 -10.50 -7.16 0.97
N ASN A 11 -11.01 -7.65 -0.15
CA ASN A 11 -11.08 -6.90 -1.40
C ASN A 11 -12.30 -5.97 -1.37
N ARG A 12 -12.08 -4.65 -1.40
CA ARG A 12 -13.15 -3.65 -1.31
C ARG A 12 -14.03 -3.60 -2.55
N ALA A 13 -13.47 -3.88 -3.72
CA ALA A 13 -14.21 -3.85 -4.99
C ALA A 13 -15.02 -5.14 -5.21
N TRP A 14 -14.50 -6.28 -4.73
CA TRP A 14 -15.16 -7.60 -4.86
C TRP A 14 -15.19 -8.34 -3.52
N PRO A 15 -16.12 -7.99 -2.61
CA PRO A 15 -16.10 -8.52 -1.26
C PRO A 15 -16.37 -10.04 -1.18
N LEU A 16 -17.21 -10.60 -2.06
CA LEU A 16 -17.55 -12.03 -2.03
C LEU A 16 -16.49 -12.88 -2.75
N GLU A 17 -15.95 -12.42 -3.87
CA GLU A 17 -14.85 -13.08 -4.56
C GLU A 17 -13.54 -12.95 -3.80
N GLY A 18 -13.32 -11.82 -3.13
CA GLY A 18 -12.22 -11.64 -2.18
C GLY A 18 -12.33 -12.59 -0.99
N LYS A 19 -13.56 -12.82 -0.48
CA LYS A 19 -13.80 -13.79 0.61
C LYS A 19 -13.52 -15.23 0.17
N TYR A 20 -13.93 -15.59 -1.05
CA TYR A 20 -13.63 -16.90 -1.63
C TYR A 20 -12.12 -17.16 -1.64
N ARG A 21 -11.35 -16.22 -2.16
CA ARG A 21 -9.89 -16.31 -2.17
C ARG A 21 -9.29 -16.35 -0.76
N GLN A 22 -9.78 -15.52 0.16
CA GLN A 22 -9.28 -15.45 1.53
C GLN A 22 -9.48 -16.76 2.31
N THR A 23 -10.60 -17.43 2.07
CA THR A 23 -10.97 -18.68 2.75
C THR A 23 -10.53 -19.93 2.00
N GLY A 24 -9.87 -19.79 0.84
CA GLY A 24 -9.51 -20.94 0.01
C GLY A 24 -10.71 -21.68 -0.59
N GLY A 25 -11.84 -21.00 -0.72
CA GLY A 25 -13.07 -21.52 -1.33
C GLY A 25 -14.17 -21.93 -0.36
N ASP A 26 -13.94 -21.87 0.96
CA ASP A 26 -14.95 -22.27 1.95
C ASP A 26 -16.16 -21.32 1.99
N GLU A 27 -15.95 -20.01 1.77
CA GLU A 27 -16.99 -19.00 1.80
C GLU A 27 -16.79 -17.92 0.73
N GLY A 28 -17.89 -17.41 0.16
CA GLY A 28 -17.84 -16.35 -0.85
C GLY A 28 -18.24 -16.87 -2.23
N TRP A 29 -17.87 -16.13 -3.28
CA TRP A 29 -18.17 -16.50 -4.67
C TRP A 29 -16.90 -16.79 -5.44
N GLU A 30 -16.83 -17.93 -6.11
CA GLU A 30 -15.69 -18.24 -6.97
C GLU A 30 -15.64 -17.23 -8.14
N PRO A 31 -14.53 -16.50 -8.32
CA PRO A 31 -14.41 -15.54 -9.41
C PRO A 31 -14.45 -16.26 -10.76
N GLN A 32 -15.28 -15.78 -11.68
CA GLN A 32 -15.44 -16.38 -13.00
C GLN A 32 -14.83 -15.49 -14.09
N PRO A 33 -14.13 -16.05 -15.10
CA PRO A 33 -13.59 -15.28 -16.22
C PRO A 33 -14.68 -14.48 -16.95
N GLY A 34 -14.37 -13.24 -17.33
CA GLY A 34 -15.22 -12.36 -18.13
C GLY A 34 -16.46 -11.82 -17.40
N THR A 35 -16.55 -12.00 -16.08
CA THR A 35 -17.70 -11.54 -15.28
C THR A 35 -17.43 -10.20 -14.58
N THR A 36 -16.90 -10.24 -13.37
CA THR A 36 -16.65 -9.05 -12.55
C THR A 36 -15.23 -8.49 -12.73
N TYR A 37 -14.41 -9.08 -13.60
CA TYR A 37 -12.95 -8.86 -13.74
C TYR A 37 -12.11 -9.20 -12.50
N ALA A 38 -12.74 -9.72 -11.44
CA ALA A 38 -12.03 -10.19 -10.25
C ALA A 38 -11.10 -11.38 -10.56
N TYR A 39 -11.49 -12.26 -11.49
CA TYR A 39 -10.69 -13.41 -11.91
C TYR A 39 -9.38 -12.94 -12.56
N GLU A 40 -9.48 -12.12 -13.60
CA GLU A 40 -8.34 -11.62 -14.38
C GLU A 40 -7.35 -10.85 -13.51
N LEU A 41 -7.85 -10.02 -12.60
CA LEU A 41 -7.01 -9.25 -11.68
C LEU A 41 -6.33 -10.14 -10.62
N GLN A 42 -6.97 -11.24 -10.21
CA GLN A 42 -6.35 -12.20 -9.29
C GLN A 42 -5.25 -13.01 -9.99
N GLU A 43 -5.48 -13.44 -11.24
CA GLU A 43 -4.46 -14.11 -12.05
C GLU A 43 -3.22 -13.23 -12.27
N LEU A 44 -3.44 -11.94 -12.62
CA LEU A 44 -2.33 -10.98 -12.74
C LEU A 44 -1.60 -10.76 -11.42
N TYR A 45 -2.32 -10.74 -10.30
CA TYR A 45 -1.70 -10.63 -8.98
C TYR A 45 -0.81 -11.84 -8.66
N ASP A 46 -1.28 -13.06 -8.93
CA ASP A 46 -0.51 -14.28 -8.70
C ASP A 46 0.70 -14.39 -9.62
N LEU A 47 0.54 -13.99 -10.88
CA LEU A 47 1.65 -13.86 -11.81
C LEU A 47 2.69 -12.86 -11.29
N GLY A 48 2.25 -11.67 -10.85
CA GLY A 48 3.13 -10.63 -10.31
C GLY A 48 3.89 -11.07 -9.04
N LEU A 49 3.27 -11.89 -8.18
CA LEU A 49 3.95 -12.48 -7.02
C LEU A 49 5.03 -13.50 -7.42
N ALA A 50 4.80 -14.27 -8.48
CA ALA A 50 5.73 -15.29 -8.97
C ALA A 50 6.86 -14.69 -9.84
N THR A 51 6.64 -13.54 -10.48
CA THR A 51 7.62 -12.89 -11.37
C THR A 51 8.75 -12.23 -10.59
N ALA A 52 9.99 -12.70 -10.79
CA ALA A 52 11.17 -12.18 -10.09
C ALA A 52 11.70 -10.86 -10.67
N ASP A 53 11.67 -10.71 -12.01
CA ASP A 53 12.16 -9.48 -12.66
C ASP A 53 11.24 -8.29 -12.40
N ILE A 54 11.83 -7.15 -12.08
CA ILE A 54 11.09 -5.95 -11.70
C ILE A 54 10.37 -5.31 -12.89
N ASN A 55 10.96 -5.32 -14.09
CA ASN A 55 10.36 -4.70 -15.26
C ASN A 55 9.22 -5.55 -15.80
N GLU A 56 9.37 -6.87 -15.77
CA GLU A 56 8.28 -7.81 -16.06
C GLU A 56 7.12 -7.62 -15.06
N ARG A 57 7.43 -7.47 -13.77
CA ARG A 57 6.41 -7.19 -12.74
C ARG A 57 5.70 -5.84 -12.97
N HIS A 58 6.42 -4.81 -13.41
CA HIS A 58 5.81 -3.54 -13.78
C HIS A 58 4.82 -3.68 -14.93
N GLN A 59 5.16 -4.46 -15.96
CA GLN A 59 4.26 -4.71 -17.07
C GLN A 59 2.96 -5.38 -16.60
N ILE A 60 3.04 -6.37 -15.71
CA ILE A 60 1.86 -7.04 -15.13
C ILE A 60 0.96 -6.04 -14.37
N VAL A 61 1.55 -5.10 -13.63
CA VAL A 61 0.80 -4.04 -12.97
C VAL A 61 0.13 -3.11 -13.99
N TRP A 62 0.81 -2.78 -15.09
CA TRP A 62 0.21 -1.98 -16.16
C TRP A 62 -0.95 -2.69 -16.84
N ASP A 63 -0.86 -4.00 -17.05
CA ASP A 63 -1.96 -4.80 -17.60
C ASP A 63 -3.18 -4.78 -16.65
N ALA A 64 -2.95 -4.85 -15.33
CA ALA A 64 -4.02 -4.71 -14.34
C ALA A 64 -4.63 -3.30 -14.34
N ILE A 65 -3.82 -2.25 -14.53
CA ILE A 65 -4.30 -0.86 -14.69
C ILE A 65 -5.14 -0.73 -15.97
N GLN A 66 -4.73 -1.36 -17.06
CA GLN A 66 -5.46 -1.32 -18.32
C GLN A 66 -6.88 -1.91 -18.17
N ILE A 67 -7.03 -3.01 -17.41
CA ILE A 67 -8.36 -3.55 -17.05
C ILE A 67 -9.21 -2.51 -16.29
N HIS A 68 -8.61 -1.74 -15.37
CA HIS A 68 -9.34 -0.69 -14.65
C HIS A 68 -9.76 0.47 -15.58
N ILE A 69 -8.95 0.79 -16.60
CA ILE A 69 -9.27 1.82 -17.60
C ILE A 69 -10.41 1.35 -18.51
N ASP A 70 -10.33 0.12 -19.01
CA ASP A 70 -11.25 -0.38 -20.04
C ASP A 70 -12.59 -0.87 -19.48
N HIS A 71 -12.59 -1.38 -18.25
CA HIS A 71 -13.74 -2.07 -17.67
C HIS A 71 -14.21 -1.50 -16.33
N GLY A 72 -13.45 -0.56 -15.76
CA GLY A 72 -13.87 0.17 -14.56
C GLY A 72 -14.94 1.23 -14.84
N PRO A 73 -15.25 2.07 -13.83
CA PRO A 73 -14.66 2.09 -12.49
C PRO A 73 -15.24 1.01 -11.57
N PHE A 74 -14.40 0.16 -10.99
CA PHE A 74 -14.84 -0.81 -9.95
C PHE A 74 -15.02 -0.16 -8.57
N MET A 75 -14.39 1.00 -8.36
CA MET A 75 -14.55 1.83 -7.18
C MET A 75 -14.66 3.29 -7.61
N ILE A 76 -15.54 4.06 -6.97
CA ILE A 76 -15.71 5.48 -7.24
C ILE A 76 -14.87 6.26 -6.21
N GLY A 77 -13.83 6.95 -6.70
CA GLY A 77 -13.03 7.86 -5.89
C GLY A 77 -13.79 9.16 -5.60
N GLY A 78 -13.83 9.58 -4.32
CA GLY A 78 -14.48 10.84 -3.92
C GLY A 78 -13.52 12.03 -3.80
N SER A 79 -12.34 11.80 -3.24
CA SER A 79 -11.22 12.77 -3.16
C SER A 79 -9.93 12.02 -2.83
N GLY A 80 -8.78 12.61 -3.13
CA GLY A 80 -7.46 12.06 -2.83
C GLY A 80 -6.48 13.16 -2.47
N ASP A 81 -5.33 12.76 -1.94
CA ASP A 81 -4.17 13.62 -1.66
C ASP A 81 -4.49 14.90 -0.87
N GLN A 82 -5.33 14.76 0.16
CA GLN A 82 -5.59 15.85 1.09
C GLN A 82 -4.28 16.29 1.75
N SER A 83 -4.08 17.61 1.87
CA SER A 83 -2.91 18.15 2.54
C SER A 83 -2.85 17.69 3.99
N MET A 84 -1.74 17.05 4.37
CA MET A 84 -1.49 16.58 5.73
C MET A 84 -0.32 17.36 6.34
N PRO A 85 -0.58 18.51 6.99
CA PRO A 85 0.49 19.26 7.62
C PRO A 85 1.09 18.47 8.79
N THR A 86 2.41 18.43 8.87
CA THR A 86 3.14 17.90 10.02
C THR A 86 3.92 19.03 10.68
N VAL A 87 4.04 18.99 12.00
CA VAL A 87 4.80 19.98 12.77
C VAL A 87 6.07 19.32 13.29
N VAL A 88 7.19 20.00 13.10
CA VAL A 88 8.51 19.57 13.57
C VAL A 88 9.08 20.69 14.44
N ARG A 89 9.65 20.33 15.59
CA ARG A 89 10.29 21.30 16.48
C ARG A 89 11.56 21.84 15.83
N ASN A 90 11.78 23.15 15.90
CA ASN A 90 13.03 23.76 15.45
C ASN A 90 14.23 23.11 16.14
N GLY A 91 15.23 22.70 15.36
CA GLY A 91 16.40 21.97 15.84
C GLY A 91 16.24 20.44 15.84
N PHE A 92 15.07 19.90 15.48
CA PHE A 92 14.91 18.48 15.17
C PHE A 92 15.18 18.26 13.67
N MET A 93 16.18 17.43 13.38
CA MET A 93 16.87 17.36 12.10
C MET A 93 16.82 15.94 11.52
N GLY A 94 17.16 15.81 10.23
CA GLY A 94 17.17 14.53 9.52
C GLY A 94 15.84 14.19 8.82
N ILE A 95 14.88 15.11 8.82
CA ILE A 95 13.58 14.96 8.16
C ILE A 95 13.64 15.62 6.78
N PRO A 96 13.26 14.93 5.69
CA PRO A 96 13.16 15.53 4.36
C PRO A 96 12.05 16.60 4.29
N ASP A 97 12.23 17.60 3.42
CA ASP A 97 11.23 18.66 3.22
C ASP A 97 9.93 18.14 2.59
N LEU A 98 10.02 17.08 1.77
CA LEU A 98 8.86 16.43 1.16
C LEU A 98 8.64 15.05 1.78
N VAL A 99 7.46 14.88 2.38
CA VAL A 99 7.08 13.66 3.08
C VAL A 99 5.72 13.18 2.59
N ILE A 100 5.60 11.87 2.31
CA ILE A 100 4.33 11.21 1.96
C ILE A 100 3.80 10.54 3.24
N LEU A 101 2.75 11.09 3.83
CA LEU A 101 2.23 10.68 5.14
C LEU A 101 1.27 9.47 5.09
N GLY A 102 1.08 8.88 3.90
CA GLY A 102 0.19 7.74 3.69
C GLY A 102 -1.24 8.15 3.29
N PRO A 103 -2.14 7.17 3.06
CA PRO A 103 -2.06 5.76 3.43
C PRO A 103 -1.36 4.86 2.39
N TRP A 104 -0.83 5.44 1.32
CA TRP A 104 -0.33 4.67 0.17
C TRP A 104 1.15 4.33 0.33
N ALA A 105 1.45 3.14 0.87
CA ALA A 105 2.73 2.42 0.91
C ALA A 105 3.91 2.98 1.75
N PRO A 106 4.52 4.17 1.55
CA PRO A 106 5.41 4.73 2.55
C PRO A 106 4.56 5.43 3.62
N GLY A 107 4.25 4.72 4.70
CA GLY A 107 3.61 5.33 5.86
C GLY A 107 4.61 6.14 6.66
N SER A 108 4.77 7.43 6.37
CA SER A 108 5.62 8.31 7.18
C SER A 108 5.06 8.44 8.61
N PRO A 109 5.92 8.52 9.63
CA PRO A 109 7.38 8.66 9.54
C PRO A 109 8.16 7.35 9.35
N GLY A 110 7.51 6.18 9.32
CA GLY A 110 8.20 4.88 9.34
C GLY A 110 9.10 4.60 8.14
N ASN A 111 8.76 5.09 6.95
CA ASN A 111 9.59 4.96 5.74
C ASN A 111 10.75 5.96 5.67
N LEU A 112 10.85 6.87 6.63
CA LEU A 112 11.89 7.90 6.67
C LEU A 112 13.10 7.46 7.51
N ASN A 113 13.10 6.23 8.04
CA ASN A 113 14.11 5.74 8.99
C ASN A 113 14.23 6.70 10.20
N PRO A 114 13.16 6.87 11.00
CA PRO A 114 13.12 7.88 12.07
C PRO A 114 14.19 7.68 13.15
N GLU A 115 14.79 6.48 13.23
CA GLU A 115 15.97 6.21 14.04
C GLU A 115 17.22 7.01 13.63
N GLN A 116 17.22 7.62 12.45
CA GLN A 116 18.28 8.51 11.95
C GLN A 116 18.02 10.00 12.25
N PHE A 117 16.85 10.33 12.81
CA PHE A 117 16.55 11.71 13.22
C PHE A 117 17.37 12.10 14.45
N TRP A 118 17.69 13.38 14.56
CA TRP A 118 18.55 13.88 15.64
C TRP A 118 18.17 15.28 16.10
N MET A 119 18.57 15.64 17.31
CA MET A 119 18.39 16.99 17.86
C MET A 119 19.71 17.75 17.80
N GLN A 120 19.67 19.00 17.35
CA GLN A 120 20.76 19.94 17.56
C GLN A 120 21.10 20.03 19.05
N GLU A 121 22.36 20.30 19.36
CA GLU A 121 22.85 20.30 20.74
C GLU A 121 22.06 21.24 21.64
N ALA A 122 21.74 22.45 21.18
CA ALA A 122 20.92 23.40 21.94
C ALA A 122 19.54 22.84 22.30
N LEU A 123 18.86 22.20 21.33
CA LEU A 123 17.57 21.56 21.57
C LEU A 123 17.70 20.35 22.50
N ARG A 124 18.77 19.57 22.35
CA ARG A 124 19.05 18.41 23.20
C ARG A 124 19.28 18.84 24.65
N LEU A 125 20.12 19.85 24.88
CA LEU A 125 20.43 20.39 26.21
C LEU A 125 19.19 20.98 26.89
N GLU A 126 18.39 21.75 26.14
CA GLU A 126 17.09 22.26 26.60
C GLU A 126 16.16 21.10 27.01
N SER A 127 16.07 20.04 26.20
CA SER A 127 15.24 18.86 26.51
C SER A 127 15.70 18.09 27.76
N LEU A 128 16.95 18.27 28.17
CA LEU A 128 17.54 17.66 29.36
C LEU A 128 17.52 18.60 30.58
N GLY A 129 17.03 19.84 30.44
CA GLY A 129 17.03 20.85 31.51
C GLY A 129 18.43 21.33 31.88
N GLN A 130 19.36 21.27 30.94
CA GLN A 130 20.75 21.70 31.10
C GLN A 130 20.92 22.95 30.22
N GLU A 131 20.80 24.15 30.80
CA GLU A 131 21.14 25.41 30.10
C GLU A 131 22.57 25.85 30.41
#